data_AF-A0A096B023-F1
#
_entry.id   AF-A0A096B023-F1
#
_cell.length_a   1.000
_cell.length_b   1.000
_cell.length_c   1.000
_cell.angle_alpha   90.00
_cell.angle_beta   90.00
_cell.angle_gamma   90.00
#
_symmetry.space_group_name_H-M   'P 1'
#
loop_
_entity.id
_entity.type
_entity.pdbx_description
1 polymer ?
#
loop_
_entity_poly.entity_id
_entity_poly.type
_entity_poly.pdbx_seq_one_letter_code
_entity_poly.pdbx_strand_id
1 'polypeptide(L)'
;MKHIRRSLVKETFHDTALLKAIAMAYLIKSKTKASILHKYSINLIHDMTGMHANTIKKRLRTLKEHGLIFVEKNSLVFRSTVSKHKDRNMNIGNMDFKNVKTVEKSLQALQVVLIQQQKDFCKHAIHNAHHAHNPKKVKEAQKVCRRYGYGNKYCEKGLSYKTIAQKIGKSVSTIVKIIKNGVKKRYFKKITHFIWTQMKGVHFRDIEGYTFTTLNYGFQVQANTYRVGCKWRT
;
A
#
# COMPACT_ATOMS: atom_id res chain seq x y z
N MET A 1 -7.24 -11.91 -11.43
CA MET A 1 -5.90 -11.62 -10.87
C MET A 1 -6.07 -11.25 -9.41
N LYS A 2 -5.48 -12.00 -8.46
CA LYS A 2 -5.73 -11.79 -7.01
C LYS A 2 -4.55 -11.19 -6.26
N HIS A 3 -3.37 -11.15 -6.86
CA HIS A 3 -2.15 -10.75 -6.18
C HIS A 3 -1.22 -9.84 -7.00
N ILE A 4 -0.36 -9.11 -6.31
CA ILE A 4 0.79 -8.36 -6.84
C ILE A 4 2.00 -8.60 -5.94
N ARG A 5 3.19 -8.79 -6.50
CA ARG A 5 4.42 -8.95 -5.70
C ARG A 5 4.76 -7.64 -4.97
N ARG A 6 5.17 -7.74 -3.70
CA ARG A 6 5.53 -6.58 -2.85
C ARG A 6 6.66 -5.74 -3.44
N SER A 7 7.63 -6.37 -4.09
CA SER A 7 8.75 -5.67 -4.73
C SER A 7 8.28 -4.72 -5.84
N LEU A 8 7.29 -5.14 -6.64
CA LEU A 8 6.74 -4.30 -7.70
C LEU A 8 6.02 -3.07 -7.13
N VAL A 9 5.26 -3.24 -6.05
CA VAL A 9 4.65 -2.10 -5.35
C VAL A 9 5.76 -1.19 -4.77
N LYS A 10 6.84 -1.77 -4.24
CA LYS A 10 8.00 -1.02 -3.74
C LYS A 10 8.71 -0.22 -4.84
N GLU A 11 8.82 -0.76 -6.05
CA GLU A 11 9.42 -0.07 -7.21
C GLU A 11 8.60 1.15 -7.64
N THR A 12 7.29 1.18 -7.37
CA THR A 12 6.43 2.33 -7.72
C THR A 12 6.53 3.53 -6.77
N PHE A 13 7.28 3.43 -5.68
CA PHE A 13 7.48 4.59 -4.78
C PHE A 13 8.33 5.63 -5.49
N HIS A 14 7.90 6.89 -5.45
CA HIS A 14 8.49 8.02 -6.22
C HIS A 14 8.43 7.88 -7.76
N ASP A 15 8.18 6.70 -8.31
CA ASP A 15 8.00 6.50 -9.75
C ASP A 15 6.52 6.53 -10.17
N THR A 16 6.06 7.74 -10.48
CA THR A 16 4.68 7.94 -10.96
C THR A 16 4.44 7.43 -12.37
N ALA A 17 5.48 7.31 -13.20
CA ALA A 17 5.37 6.80 -14.56
C ALA A 17 5.09 5.30 -14.53
N LEU A 18 5.90 4.55 -13.78
CA LEU A 18 5.72 3.12 -13.55
C LEU A 18 4.38 2.82 -12.91
N LEU A 19 3.97 3.57 -11.88
CA LEU A 19 2.67 3.41 -11.23
C LEU A 19 1.50 3.50 -12.23
N LYS A 20 1.49 4.53 -13.08
CA LYS A 20 0.46 4.73 -14.10
C LYS A 20 0.50 3.67 -15.19
N ALA A 21 1.70 3.21 -15.53
CA ALA A 21 1.92 2.18 -16.53
C ALA A 21 1.40 0.81 -16.04
N ILE A 22 1.71 0.44 -14.79
CA ILE A 22 1.17 -0.74 -14.12
C ILE A 22 -0.35 -0.63 -14.01
N ALA A 23 -0.90 0.53 -13.63
CA ALA A 23 -2.35 0.72 -13.56
C ALA A 23 -3.04 0.45 -14.91
N MET A 24 -2.44 0.90 -16.02
CA MET A 24 -2.92 0.60 -17.37
C MET A 24 -2.86 -0.91 -17.67
N ALA A 25 -1.74 -1.57 -17.39
CA ALA A 25 -1.58 -3.01 -17.61
C ALA A 25 -2.61 -3.83 -16.82
N TYR A 26 -2.83 -3.46 -15.56
CA TYR A 26 -3.81 -4.12 -14.69
C TYR A 26 -5.24 -3.92 -15.17
N LEU A 27 -5.59 -2.74 -15.71
CA LEU A 27 -6.89 -2.51 -16.33
C LEU A 27 -7.08 -3.40 -17.57
N ILE A 28 -6.10 -3.44 -18.47
CA ILE A 28 -6.14 -4.29 -19.67
C ILE A 28 -6.35 -5.76 -19.28
N LYS A 29 -5.51 -6.28 -18.37
CA LYS A 29 -5.62 -7.67 -17.89
C LYS A 29 -6.93 -7.96 -17.17
N SER A 30 -7.56 -6.95 -16.56
CA SER A 30 -8.88 -7.13 -15.92
C SER A 30 -10.01 -7.27 -16.95
N LYS A 31 -9.93 -6.53 -18.07
CA LYS A 31 -10.91 -6.59 -19.16
C LYS A 31 -10.74 -7.85 -20.01
N THR A 32 -9.51 -8.21 -20.36
CA THR A 32 -9.24 -9.37 -21.23
C THR A 32 -9.22 -10.70 -20.47
N LYS A 33 -9.05 -10.66 -19.13
CA LYS A 33 -8.81 -11.83 -18.27
C LYS A 33 -7.60 -12.68 -18.70
N ALA A 34 -6.75 -12.17 -19.58
CA ALA A 34 -5.60 -12.88 -20.15
C ALA A 34 -4.29 -12.11 -19.87
N SER A 35 -3.18 -12.84 -19.88
CA SER A 35 -1.84 -12.25 -19.83
C SER A 35 -1.26 -11.98 -21.22
N ILE A 36 -1.96 -12.38 -22.28
CA ILE A 36 -1.58 -12.14 -23.67
C ILE A 36 -2.72 -11.36 -24.32
N LEU A 37 -2.37 -10.28 -24.99
CA LEU A 37 -3.28 -9.50 -25.83
C LEU A 37 -2.93 -9.79 -27.29
N HIS A 38 -3.72 -10.65 -27.93
CA HIS A 38 -3.55 -11.00 -29.34
C HIS A 38 -3.94 -9.85 -30.26
N LYS A 39 -3.32 -9.79 -31.45
CA LYS A 39 -3.54 -8.75 -32.46
C LYS A 39 -3.45 -7.34 -31.84
N TYR A 40 -2.39 -7.14 -31.06
CA TYR A 40 -2.22 -5.93 -30.28
C TYR A 40 -2.10 -4.71 -31.21
N SER A 41 -2.94 -3.71 -30.97
CA SER A 41 -2.82 -2.38 -31.56
C SER A 41 -3.01 -1.30 -30.51
N ILE A 42 -2.51 -0.10 -30.80
CA ILE A 42 -2.73 1.07 -29.92
C ILE A 42 -4.21 1.41 -29.82
N ASN A 43 -4.96 1.27 -30.92
CA ASN A 43 -6.40 1.52 -30.96
C ASN A 43 -7.16 0.55 -30.05
N LEU A 44 -6.79 -0.74 -30.07
CA LEU A 44 -7.39 -1.72 -29.16
C LEU A 44 -7.18 -1.35 -27.69
N ILE A 45 -5.99 -0.86 -27.32
CA ILE A 45 -5.75 -0.38 -25.95
C ILE A 45 -6.50 0.93 -25.67
N HIS A 46 -6.62 1.83 -26.65
CA HIS A 46 -7.43 3.04 -26.54
C HIS A 46 -8.87 2.68 -26.20
N ASP A 47 -9.49 1.74 -26.92
CA ASP A 47 -10.88 1.34 -26.71
C ASP A 47 -11.08 0.68 -25.33
N MET A 48 -10.10 -0.10 -24.87
CA MET A 48 -10.13 -0.69 -23.53
C MET A 48 -9.92 0.33 -22.41
N THR A 49 -9.13 1.38 -22.61
CA THR A 49 -8.66 2.24 -21.51
C THR A 49 -9.20 3.66 -21.55
N GLY A 50 -9.77 4.10 -22.67
CA GLY A 50 -10.18 5.47 -22.97
C GLY A 50 -9.01 6.45 -23.01
N MET A 51 -7.78 5.97 -23.26
CA MET A 51 -6.58 6.80 -23.18
C MET A 51 -6.05 7.20 -24.55
N HIS A 52 -5.60 8.44 -24.66
CA HIS A 52 -4.93 8.93 -25.87
C HIS A 52 -3.70 8.09 -26.27
N ALA A 53 -3.52 7.87 -27.58
CA ALA A 53 -2.49 7.02 -28.17
C ALA A 53 -1.06 7.35 -27.68
N ASN A 54 -0.70 8.63 -27.60
CA ASN A 54 0.62 9.04 -27.11
C ASN A 54 0.87 8.63 -25.65
N THR A 55 -0.16 8.64 -24.82
CA THR A 55 -0.06 8.21 -23.42
C THR A 55 0.11 6.70 -23.33
N ILE A 56 -0.59 5.94 -24.18
CA ILE A 56 -0.45 4.49 -24.27
C ILE A 56 0.99 4.14 -24.65
N LYS A 57 1.52 4.74 -25.72
CA LYS A 57 2.90 4.51 -26.18
C LYS A 57 3.93 4.78 -25.07
N LYS A 58 3.80 5.91 -24.36
CA LYS A 58 4.68 6.24 -23.22
C LYS A 58 4.62 5.18 -22.12
N ARG A 59 3.42 4.75 -21.71
CA ARG A 59 3.26 3.75 -20.65
C ARG A 59 3.73 2.36 -21.05
N LEU A 60 3.52 1.95 -22.30
CA LEU A 60 4.07 0.70 -22.82
C LEU A 60 5.60 0.73 -22.81
N ARG A 61 6.21 1.85 -23.22
CA ARG A 61 7.67 2.02 -23.14
C ARG A 61 8.17 1.81 -21.70
N THR A 62 7.57 2.47 -20.72
CA THR A 62 7.90 2.26 -19.30
C THR A 62 7.73 0.80 -18.86
N LEU A 63 6.65 0.12 -19.25
CA LEU A 63 6.49 -1.30 -18.92
C LEU A 63 7.58 -2.18 -19.56
N LYS A 64 8.04 -1.83 -20.77
CA LYS A 64 9.10 -2.57 -21.48
C LYS A 64 10.45 -2.37 -20.80
N GLU A 65 10.78 -1.12 -20.43
CA GLU A 65 12.01 -0.76 -19.70
C GLU A 65 12.12 -1.52 -18.37
N HIS A 66 11.00 -1.67 -17.65
CA HIS A 66 10.95 -2.46 -16.41
C HIS A 66 10.80 -3.97 -16.64
N GLY A 67 10.87 -4.45 -17.88
CA GLY A 67 10.79 -5.86 -18.23
C GLY A 67 9.46 -6.51 -17.82
N LEU A 68 8.36 -5.76 -17.80
CA LEU A 68 7.01 -6.21 -17.44
C LEU A 68 6.17 -6.62 -18.66
N ILE A 69 6.57 -6.18 -19.85
CA ILE A 69 5.97 -6.58 -21.11
C ILE A 69 7.04 -6.92 -22.15
N PHE A 70 6.63 -7.68 -23.16
CA PHE A 70 7.34 -7.80 -24.41
C PHE A 70 6.33 -8.03 -25.54
N VAL A 71 6.76 -7.80 -26.78
CA VAL A 71 5.95 -8.06 -27.97
C VAL A 71 6.51 -9.33 -28.61
N GLU A 72 5.63 -10.28 -28.86
CA GLU A 72 5.95 -11.52 -29.55
C GLU A 72 5.05 -11.64 -30.78
N LYS A 73 5.66 -11.62 -31.96
CA LYS A 73 4.96 -11.50 -33.26
C LYS A 73 4.02 -10.28 -33.23
N ASN A 74 2.72 -10.51 -33.17
CA ASN A 74 1.68 -9.47 -33.10
C ASN A 74 0.88 -9.51 -31.78
N SER A 75 1.46 -10.10 -30.73
CA SER A 75 0.82 -10.21 -29.42
C SER A 75 1.62 -9.46 -28.37
N LEU A 76 0.92 -8.68 -27.54
CA LEU A 76 1.51 -8.03 -26.37
C LEU A 76 1.42 -8.99 -25.18
N VAL A 77 2.57 -9.41 -24.66
CA VAL A 77 2.66 -10.36 -23.55
C VAL A 77 2.99 -9.61 -22.27
N PHE A 78 2.12 -9.78 -21.26
CA PHE A 78 2.34 -9.27 -19.90
C PHE A 78 3.01 -10.34 -19.05
N ARG A 79 4.22 -10.05 -18.56
CA ARG A 79 4.93 -10.94 -17.64
C ARG A 79 4.20 -11.04 -16.30
N SER A 80 4.54 -12.10 -15.55
CA SER A 80 3.96 -12.31 -14.22
C SER A 80 4.38 -11.20 -13.28
N THR A 81 3.37 -10.52 -12.71
CA THR A 81 3.54 -9.54 -11.63
C THR A 81 3.40 -10.19 -10.25
N VAL A 82 3.35 -11.51 -10.18
CA VAL A 82 3.17 -12.32 -8.97
C VAL A 82 4.43 -13.14 -8.72
N SER A 83 4.90 -13.15 -7.47
CA SER A 83 6.01 -13.98 -7.03
C SER A 83 5.55 -15.43 -6.86
N LYS A 84 6.43 -16.39 -7.16
CA LYS A 84 6.22 -17.83 -6.88
C LYS A 84 5.90 -18.09 -5.40
N HIS A 85 6.57 -17.36 -4.49
CA HIS A 85 6.31 -17.46 -3.05
C HIS A 85 5.12 -16.60 -2.63
N LYS A 86 4.13 -17.23 -1.97
CA LYS A 86 2.88 -16.61 -1.51
C LYS A 86 3.10 -15.42 -0.58
N ASP A 87 4.05 -15.51 0.36
CA ASP A 87 4.29 -14.48 1.37
C ASP A 87 4.89 -13.18 0.82
N ARG A 88 5.47 -13.25 -0.39
CA ARG A 88 6.02 -12.08 -1.10
C ARG A 88 4.96 -11.31 -1.89
N ASN A 89 3.70 -11.73 -1.82
CA ASN A 89 2.60 -11.13 -2.56
C ASN A 89 1.67 -10.32 -1.63
N MET A 90 0.99 -9.34 -2.20
CA MET A 90 -0.11 -8.58 -1.60
C MET A 90 -1.40 -8.94 -2.30
N ASN A 91 -2.50 -8.97 -1.54
CA ASN A 91 -3.84 -9.18 -2.10
C ASN A 91 -4.34 -7.90 -2.78
N ILE A 92 -4.89 -8.04 -3.98
CA ILE A 92 -5.49 -6.97 -4.79
C ILE A 92 -6.97 -7.19 -5.08
N GLY A 93 -7.60 -8.18 -4.43
CA GLY A 93 -8.98 -8.58 -4.73
C GLY A 93 -10.03 -7.47 -4.61
N ASN A 94 -9.77 -6.42 -3.84
CA ASN A 94 -10.69 -5.30 -3.65
C ASN A 94 -10.36 -4.08 -4.53
N MET A 95 -9.42 -4.15 -5.48
CA MET A 95 -9.08 -3.02 -6.35
C MET A 95 -10.24 -2.65 -7.30
N ASP A 96 -10.38 -1.35 -7.59
CA ASP A 96 -11.43 -0.83 -8.49
C ASP A 96 -10.90 -0.69 -9.93
N PHE A 97 -11.36 -1.57 -10.82
CA PHE A 97 -10.94 -1.67 -12.22
C PHE A 97 -11.87 -0.90 -13.20
N LYS A 98 -12.60 0.12 -12.74
CA LYS A 98 -13.46 0.93 -13.63
C LYS A 98 -12.67 1.70 -14.69
N ASN A 99 -11.60 2.37 -14.30
CA ASN A 99 -10.73 3.12 -15.20
C ASN A 99 -9.30 3.20 -14.67
N VAL A 100 -8.37 3.73 -15.46
CA VAL A 100 -6.96 3.71 -15.06
C VAL A 100 -6.69 4.55 -13.81
N LYS A 101 -7.45 5.64 -13.60
CA LYS A 101 -7.31 6.49 -12.40
C LYS A 101 -7.76 5.75 -11.13
N THR A 102 -8.79 4.92 -11.20
CA THR A 102 -9.24 4.12 -10.03
C THR A 102 -8.25 3.02 -9.70
N VAL A 103 -7.66 2.38 -10.71
CA VAL A 103 -6.59 1.40 -10.52
C VAL A 103 -5.35 2.06 -9.92
N GLU A 104 -4.95 3.24 -10.41
CA GLU A 104 -3.82 4.02 -9.86
C GLU A 104 -4.02 4.31 -8.37
N LYS A 105 -5.20 4.84 -7.98
CA LYS A 105 -5.54 5.11 -6.58
C LYS A 105 -5.52 3.84 -5.72
N SER A 106 -5.95 2.71 -6.29
CA SER A 106 -5.92 1.41 -5.62
C SER A 106 -4.48 0.93 -5.40
N LEU A 107 -3.57 1.14 -6.35
CA LEU A 107 -2.14 0.84 -6.18
C LEU A 107 -1.47 1.75 -5.14
N GLN A 108 -1.82 3.04 -5.11
CA GLN A 108 -1.35 3.98 -4.08
C GLN A 108 -1.82 3.56 -2.68
N ALA A 109 -3.05 3.03 -2.57
CA ALA A 109 -3.54 2.46 -1.33
C ALA A 109 -2.69 1.27 -0.87
N LEU A 110 -2.19 0.42 -1.79
CA LEU A 110 -1.26 -0.66 -1.45
C LEU A 110 0.11 -0.14 -0.99
N GLN A 111 0.60 0.98 -1.55
CA GLN A 111 1.82 1.63 -1.07
C GLN A 111 1.68 2.03 0.41
N VAL A 112 0.55 2.63 0.80
CA VAL A 112 0.27 2.97 2.21
C VAL A 112 0.34 1.73 3.10
N VAL A 113 -0.26 0.62 2.67
CA VAL A 113 -0.21 -0.62 3.44
C VAL A 113 1.20 -1.19 3.52
N LEU A 114 2.00 -1.08 2.45
CA LEU A 114 3.39 -1.52 2.49
C LEU A 114 4.22 -0.71 3.49
N ILE A 115 3.96 0.59 3.63
CA ILE A 115 4.60 1.43 4.65
C ILE A 115 4.26 0.92 6.06
N GLN A 116 2.98 0.61 6.32
CA GLN A 116 2.59 0.04 7.61
C GLN A 116 3.26 -1.33 7.85
N GLN A 117 3.28 -2.21 6.85
CA GLN A 117 3.93 -3.52 6.98
C GLN A 117 5.42 -3.42 7.28
N GLN A 118 6.12 -2.45 6.70
CA GLN A 118 7.53 -2.20 7.02
C GLN A 118 7.72 -1.80 8.48
N LYS A 119 6.83 -0.95 9.00
CA LYS A 119 6.85 -0.52 10.39
C LYS A 119 6.55 -1.69 11.35
N ASP A 120 5.53 -2.47 11.04
CA ASP A 120 5.17 -3.67 11.80
C ASP A 120 6.34 -4.67 11.80
N PHE A 121 7.04 -4.82 10.67
CA PHE A 121 8.25 -5.64 10.57
C PHE A 121 9.35 -5.15 11.52
N CYS A 122 9.64 -3.84 11.58
CA CYS A 122 10.61 -3.29 12.52
C CYS A 122 10.22 -3.58 13.98
N LYS A 123 8.95 -3.37 14.33
CA LYS A 123 8.42 -3.68 15.67
C LYS A 123 8.63 -5.14 16.03
N HIS A 124 8.26 -6.05 15.13
CA HIS A 124 8.41 -7.48 15.35
C HIS A 124 9.87 -7.92 15.41
N ALA A 125 10.75 -7.36 14.57
CA ALA A 125 12.18 -7.67 14.58
C ALA A 125 12.81 -7.31 15.93
N ILE A 126 12.57 -6.10 16.44
CA ILE A 126 13.09 -5.66 17.74
C ILE A 126 12.48 -6.50 18.88
N HIS A 127 11.16 -6.70 18.88
CA HIS A 127 10.51 -7.52 19.90
C HIS A 127 11.08 -8.94 19.95
N ASN A 128 11.22 -9.59 18.79
CA ASN A 128 11.73 -10.97 18.71
C ASN A 128 13.21 -11.07 19.06
N ALA A 129 14.00 -10.01 18.89
CA ALA A 129 15.41 -9.99 19.28
C ALA A 129 15.62 -10.04 20.80
N HIS A 130 14.62 -9.64 21.59
CA HIS A 130 14.69 -9.55 23.05
C HIS A 130 13.76 -10.52 23.79
N HIS A 131 12.61 -10.86 23.20
CA HIS A 131 11.52 -11.56 23.92
C HIS A 131 11.06 -12.85 23.23
N ALA A 132 11.70 -13.30 22.15
CA ALA A 132 11.30 -14.56 21.53
C ALA A 132 11.82 -15.77 22.35
N HIS A 133 10.96 -16.77 22.57
CA HIS A 133 11.34 -17.99 23.29
C HIS A 133 12.32 -18.90 22.53
N ASN A 134 12.37 -18.82 21.19
CA ASN A 134 13.21 -19.71 20.39
C ASN A 134 14.59 -19.06 20.12
N PRO A 135 15.70 -19.66 20.57
CA PRO A 135 17.05 -19.10 20.38
C PRO A 135 17.44 -18.87 18.92
N LYS A 136 16.98 -19.71 17.98
CA LYS A 136 17.26 -19.52 16.53
C LYS A 136 16.58 -18.24 16.02
N LYS A 137 15.31 -18.02 16.39
CA LYS A 137 14.55 -16.83 16.01
C LYS A 137 15.15 -15.55 16.61
N VAL A 138 15.65 -15.64 17.85
CA VAL A 138 16.37 -14.54 18.51
C VAL A 138 17.62 -14.16 17.71
N LYS A 139 18.48 -15.13 17.37
CA LYS A 139 19.70 -14.88 16.59
C LYS A 139 19.41 -14.28 15.22
N GLU A 140 18.39 -14.78 14.52
CA GLU A 140 17.95 -14.22 13.24
C GLU A 140 17.45 -12.78 13.38
N ALA A 141 16.60 -12.51 14.37
CA ALA A 141 16.08 -11.18 14.64
C ALA A 141 17.19 -10.20 15.03
N GLN A 142 18.15 -10.62 15.85
CA GLN A 142 19.34 -9.83 16.18
C GLN A 142 20.20 -9.52 14.95
N LYS A 143 20.40 -10.51 14.06
CA LYS A 143 21.11 -10.29 12.78
C LYS A 143 20.40 -9.27 11.91
N VAL A 144 19.07 -9.32 11.84
CA VAL A 144 18.24 -8.34 11.13
C VAL A 144 18.38 -6.96 11.77
N CYS A 145 18.28 -6.85 13.09
CA CYS A 145 18.43 -5.58 13.80
C CYS A 145 19.80 -4.95 13.57
N ARG A 146 20.89 -5.75 13.66
CA ARG A 146 22.26 -5.30 13.34
C ARG A 146 22.38 -4.82 11.90
N ARG A 147 21.85 -5.59 10.94
CA ARG A 147 21.91 -5.25 9.50
C ARG A 147 21.26 -3.91 9.17
N TYR A 148 20.12 -3.61 9.80
CA TYR A 148 19.36 -2.39 9.53
C TYR A 148 19.60 -1.27 10.55
N GLY A 149 20.51 -1.46 11.52
CA GLY A 149 20.82 -0.48 12.56
C GLY A 149 19.67 -0.19 13.52
N TYR A 150 18.81 -1.19 13.80
CA TYR A 150 17.71 -1.02 14.74
C TYR A 150 18.22 -1.02 16.18
N GLY A 151 17.76 -0.04 16.97
CA GLY A 151 18.06 0.03 18.40
C GLY A 151 17.30 -1.01 19.24
N ASN A 152 17.60 -1.03 20.54
CA ASN A 152 17.07 -2.04 21.48
C ASN A 152 15.58 -1.85 21.83
N LYS A 153 15.05 -0.63 21.65
CA LYS A 153 13.66 -0.29 21.99
C LYS A 153 12.93 0.25 20.76
N TYR A 154 11.73 -0.27 20.52
CA TYR A 154 10.83 0.25 19.50
C TYR A 154 9.91 1.31 20.12
N CYS A 155 9.89 2.52 19.54
CA CYS A 155 8.98 3.59 19.93
C CYS A 155 7.87 3.74 18.87
N GLU A 156 6.61 3.53 19.28
CA GLU A 156 5.45 3.57 18.40
C GLU A 156 5.01 5.01 18.11
N LYS A 157 5.70 5.68 17.18
CA LYS A 157 5.41 7.07 16.78
C LYS A 157 4.27 7.23 15.78
N GLY A 158 3.50 6.18 15.51
CA GLY A 158 2.41 6.29 14.55
C GLY A 158 2.82 6.37 13.09
N LEU A 159 1.82 6.53 12.22
CA LEU A 159 2.06 6.79 10.80
C LEU A 159 1.34 8.07 10.40
N SER A 160 2.05 9.19 10.51
CA SER A 160 1.51 10.51 10.17
C SER A 160 1.27 10.64 8.66
N TYR A 161 0.31 11.48 8.26
CA TYR A 161 0.11 11.78 6.84
C TYR A 161 1.33 12.43 6.19
N LYS A 162 2.12 13.19 6.95
CA LYS A 162 3.39 13.79 6.50
C LYS A 162 4.42 12.72 6.14
N THR A 163 4.55 11.69 6.98
CA THR A 163 5.45 10.55 6.73
C THR A 163 5.02 9.76 5.50
N ILE A 164 3.72 9.51 5.34
CA ILE A 164 3.18 8.79 4.17
C ILE A 164 3.43 9.61 2.89
N ALA A 165 3.17 10.91 2.95
CA ALA A 165 3.39 11.87 1.85
C ALA A 165 4.85 11.88 1.39
N GLN A 166 5.78 11.98 2.34
CA GLN A 166 7.21 11.94 2.06
C GLN A 166 7.62 10.62 1.42
N LYS A 167 7.19 9.48 1.96
CA LYS A 167 7.53 8.16 1.42
C LYS A 167 6.96 7.92 0.02
N ILE A 168 5.74 8.36 -0.26
CA ILE A 168 5.10 8.14 -1.57
C ILE A 168 5.56 9.19 -2.60
N GLY A 169 6.05 10.36 -2.17
CA GLY A 169 6.40 11.48 -3.05
C GLY A 169 5.17 12.26 -3.51
N LYS A 170 4.22 12.52 -2.60
CA LYS A 170 2.98 13.27 -2.89
C LYS A 170 2.70 14.31 -1.82
N SER A 171 1.85 15.30 -2.13
CA SER A 171 1.38 16.25 -1.13
C SER A 171 0.51 15.58 -0.06
N VAL A 172 0.52 16.14 1.16
CA VAL A 172 -0.30 15.68 2.28
C VAL A 172 -1.79 15.67 1.91
N SER A 173 -2.27 16.71 1.21
CA SER A 173 -3.66 16.80 0.74
C SER A 173 -4.05 15.64 -0.19
N THR A 174 -3.13 15.23 -1.07
CA THR A 174 -3.34 14.08 -1.96
C THR A 174 -3.40 12.77 -1.18
N ILE A 175 -2.50 12.58 -0.20
CA ILE A 175 -2.52 11.41 0.68
C ILE A 175 -3.83 11.32 1.48
N VAL A 176 -4.32 12.43 2.01
CA VAL A 176 -5.61 12.45 2.72
C VAL A 176 -6.74 11.98 1.80
N LYS A 177 -6.78 12.43 0.54
CA LYS A 177 -7.76 11.97 -0.46
C LYS A 177 -7.61 10.48 -0.77
N ILE A 178 -6.38 10.00 -0.95
CA ILE A 178 -6.09 8.58 -1.19
C ILE A 178 -6.58 7.74 -0.01
N ILE A 179 -6.32 8.18 1.22
CA ILE A 179 -6.70 7.43 2.42
C ILE A 179 -8.22 7.41 2.63
N LYS A 180 -8.89 8.57 2.48
CA LYS A 180 -10.36 8.63 2.52
C LYS A 180 -10.99 7.70 1.48
N ASN A 181 -10.46 7.71 0.25
CA ASN A 181 -10.97 6.84 -0.81
C ASN A 181 -10.67 5.36 -0.54
N GLY A 182 -9.46 5.03 -0.06
CA GLY A 182 -9.05 3.66 0.27
C GLY A 182 -9.89 3.04 1.37
N VAL A 183 -10.28 3.83 2.38
CA VAL A 183 -11.22 3.40 3.43
C VAL A 183 -12.63 3.24 2.86
N LYS A 184 -13.15 4.24 2.13
CA LYS A 184 -14.49 4.20 1.51
C LYS A 184 -14.67 2.99 0.59
N LYS A 185 -13.65 2.67 -0.19
CA LYS A 185 -13.62 1.55 -1.14
C LYS A 185 -13.14 0.23 -0.53
N ARG A 186 -12.84 0.20 0.77
CA ARG A 186 -12.39 -0.99 1.52
C ARG A 186 -11.12 -1.65 0.94
N TYR A 187 -10.21 -0.85 0.39
CA TYR A 187 -8.86 -1.31 -0.01
C TYR A 187 -8.01 -1.67 1.21
N PHE A 188 -8.17 -0.90 2.29
CA PHE A 188 -7.56 -1.17 3.58
C PHE A 188 -8.44 -0.65 4.72
N LYS A 189 -8.27 -1.23 5.91
CA LYS A 189 -8.91 -0.76 7.15
C LYS A 189 -7.98 0.22 7.86
N LYS A 190 -8.46 1.42 8.13
CA LYS A 190 -7.84 2.35 9.08
C LYS A 190 -8.34 1.97 10.47
N ILE A 191 -7.44 1.60 11.36
CA ILE A 191 -7.74 1.36 12.77
C ILE A 191 -7.35 2.63 13.51
N THR A 192 -8.36 3.27 14.11
CA THR A 192 -8.19 4.42 14.99
C THR A 192 -8.01 3.89 16.41
N HIS A 193 -6.89 4.25 17.03
CA HIS A 193 -6.63 3.91 18.42
C HIS A 193 -7.06 5.12 19.24
N PHE A 194 -8.25 4.98 19.85
CA PHE A 194 -8.92 6.03 20.58
C PHE A 194 -9.39 5.44 21.90
N ILE A 195 -8.78 5.88 23.00
CA ILE A 195 -9.14 5.43 24.34
C ILE A 195 -9.87 6.59 24.99
N TRP A 196 -11.06 6.30 25.52
CA TRP A 196 -11.82 7.26 26.30
C TRP A 196 -11.89 6.78 27.75
N THR A 197 -11.76 7.72 28.67
CA THR A 197 -11.90 7.48 30.11
C THR A 197 -12.98 8.41 30.62
N GLN A 198 -13.95 7.90 31.37
CA GLN A 198 -14.93 8.74 32.03
C GLN A 198 -14.24 9.51 33.15
N MET A 199 -14.32 10.83 33.09
CA MET A 199 -13.76 11.75 34.06
C MET A 199 -14.79 12.84 34.33
N LYS A 200 -15.65 12.63 35.33
CA LYS A 200 -16.77 13.54 35.63
C LYS A 200 -16.24 14.93 36.00
N GLY A 201 -16.84 15.97 35.44
CA GLY A 201 -16.53 17.36 35.82
C GLY A 201 -15.18 17.87 35.33
N VAL A 202 -14.61 17.28 34.28
CA VAL A 202 -13.35 17.75 33.70
C VAL A 202 -13.53 19.02 32.89
N HIS A 203 -14.71 19.26 32.30
CA HIS A 203 -15.07 20.53 31.65
C HIS A 203 -14.00 21.06 30.68
N PHE A 204 -13.50 20.22 29.77
CA PHE A 204 -12.52 20.61 28.75
C PHE A 204 -11.15 21.08 29.30
N ARG A 205 -10.80 20.78 30.56
CA ARG A 205 -9.47 21.08 31.10
C ARG A 205 -8.40 20.23 30.43
N ASP A 206 -7.23 20.83 30.18
CA ASP A 206 -6.04 20.07 29.79
C ASP A 206 -5.57 19.21 30.97
N ILE A 207 -5.59 17.90 30.78
CA ILE A 207 -5.15 16.92 31.77
C ILE A 207 -3.96 16.16 31.19
N GLU A 208 -2.88 16.10 31.98
CA GLU A 208 -1.68 15.37 31.60
C GLU A 208 -2.00 13.89 31.29
N GLY A 209 -1.42 13.39 30.21
CA GLY A 209 -1.69 12.04 29.72
C GLY A 209 -2.92 11.92 28.82
N TYR A 210 -3.75 12.96 28.67
CA TYR A 210 -4.86 13.00 27.70
C TYR A 210 -4.57 13.94 26.54
N THR A 211 -5.07 13.62 25.35
CA THR A 211 -4.92 14.45 24.14
C THR A 211 -5.91 15.62 24.14
N PHE A 212 -7.13 15.36 24.58
CA PHE A 212 -8.14 16.39 24.81
C PHE A 212 -9.17 15.84 25.79
N THR A 213 -9.96 16.73 26.38
CA THR A 213 -11.04 16.36 27.30
C THR A 213 -12.34 17.02 26.87
N THR A 214 -13.46 16.49 27.35
CA THR A 214 -14.80 17.10 27.21
C THR A 214 -15.40 17.31 28.59
N LEU A 215 -16.72 17.56 28.68
CA LEU A 215 -17.40 17.75 29.97
C LEU A 215 -17.12 16.63 30.97
N ASN A 216 -17.18 15.38 30.52
CA ASN A 216 -17.14 14.20 31.40
C ASN A 216 -16.17 13.10 30.93
N TYR A 217 -15.28 13.41 29.98
CA TYR A 217 -14.39 12.41 29.39
C TYR A 217 -13.00 12.97 29.12
N GLY A 218 -11.98 12.15 29.37
CA GLY A 218 -10.63 12.34 28.83
C GLY A 218 -10.40 11.40 27.66
N PHE A 219 -9.77 11.90 26.61
CA PHE A 219 -9.48 11.14 25.40
C PHE A 219 -7.97 11.04 25.13
N GLN A 220 -7.47 9.83 24.93
CA GLN A 220 -6.12 9.56 24.45
C GLN A 220 -6.19 9.15 22.98
N VAL A 221 -5.73 10.02 22.10
CA VAL A 221 -5.65 9.76 20.66
C VAL A 221 -4.28 9.18 20.35
N GLN A 222 -4.25 7.89 20.04
CA GLN A 222 -3.06 7.21 19.58
C GLN A 222 -3.03 7.16 18.05
N ALA A 223 -1.88 6.79 17.51
CA ALA A 223 -1.68 6.85 16.08
C ALA A 223 -2.35 5.72 15.30
N ASN A 224 -2.90 6.05 14.14
CA ASN A 224 -3.63 5.12 13.28
C ASN A 224 -2.73 3.99 12.73
N THR A 225 -3.33 2.80 12.55
CA THR A 225 -2.70 1.69 11.82
C THR A 225 -3.52 1.29 10.59
N TYR A 226 -2.85 0.74 9.57
CA TYR A 226 -3.46 0.42 8.26
C TYR A 226 -3.26 -1.05 7.88
N ARG A 227 -4.35 -1.80 7.69
CA ARG A 227 -4.27 -3.23 7.29
C ARG A 227 -4.93 -3.47 5.93
N VAL A 228 -4.37 -4.37 5.10
CA VAL A 228 -4.98 -4.79 3.83
C VAL A 228 -6.42 -5.22 4.10
N GLY A 229 -7.38 -4.78 3.28
CA GLY A 229 -8.74 -5.29 3.35
C GLY A 229 -8.78 -6.77 2.97
N CYS A 230 -9.03 -7.66 3.92
CA CYS A 230 -9.55 -9.00 3.60
C CYS A 230 -11.07 -8.91 3.41
N LYS A 231 -11.70 -9.95 2.83
CA LYS A 231 -13.17 -10.05 2.79
C LYS A 231 -13.68 -9.99 4.23
N TRP A 232 -14.16 -8.82 4.65
CA TRP A 232 -14.81 -8.68 5.93
C TRP A 232 -16.24 -9.19 5.71
N ARG A 233 -16.59 -10.31 6.35
CA ARG A 233 -18.01 -10.64 6.56
C ARG A 233 -18.59 -9.47 7.36
N THR A 234 -19.57 -8.81 6.76
CA THR A 234 -20.51 -7.96 7.49
C THR A 234 -21.25 -8.81 8.51
#